data_AF-A0A1F5G173-F1
#
_entry.id   AF-A0A1F5G173-F1
#
_cell.length_a   1.000
_cell.length_b   1.000
_cell.length_c   1.000
_cell.angle_alpha   90.00
_cell.angle_beta   90.00
_cell.angle_gamma   90.00
#
_symmetry.space_group_name_H-M   'P 1'
#
loop_
_entity.id
_entity.type
_entity.pdbx_description
1 polymer ?
#
loop_
_entity_poly.entity_id
_entity_poly.type
_entity_poly.pdbx_seq_one_letter_code
_entity_poly.pdbx_strand_id
1 'polypeptide(L)'
;MNERTRTLPSPEQLLSDQKSALETFFGQEALPPEPPKALMEFVERANEQGFTFELYFEPNVVFTKDANYPGWRVKPDTWFWEQIREGNILADAAVLSGRWAAMEAIQKPEYDGGKQLHENDSLAPILERLRKEGKITIPDWCSLIPSTSRFGISFDEITKYVVPEFAQVTQIEAEQAQVPPYIAFNFRGNVAHPEWGETNTWERFADSFGGGSRLVGGRRVRGGLAYVGYGWRGVRSDCVGFRLRVVSSSK
;
A
#
# COMPACT_ATOMS: atom_id res chain seq x y z
N MET A 1 -2.51 16.37 -18.78
CA MET A 1 -2.92 15.34 -17.81
C MET A 1 -4.19 14.72 -18.36
N ASN A 2 -4.15 13.43 -18.71
CA ASN A 2 -5.38 12.73 -19.10
C ASN A 2 -6.22 12.54 -17.85
N GLU A 3 -7.37 13.21 -17.80
CA GLU A 3 -8.48 12.81 -16.95
C GLU A 3 -8.87 11.38 -17.36
N ARG A 4 -8.25 10.37 -16.74
CA ARG A 4 -8.84 9.03 -16.72
C ARG A 4 -10.14 9.21 -15.96
N THR A 5 -11.24 9.23 -16.71
CA THR A 5 -12.60 9.24 -16.21
C THR A 5 -12.68 8.16 -15.13
N ARG A 6 -13.01 8.56 -13.89
CA ARG A 6 -12.95 7.74 -12.66
C ARG A 6 -14.06 6.69 -12.59
N THR A 7 -14.41 6.09 -13.72
CA THR A 7 -15.42 5.04 -13.78
C THR A 7 -14.69 3.72 -13.69
N LEU A 8 -15.12 2.87 -12.76
CA LEU A 8 -14.60 1.50 -12.69
C LEU A 8 -14.87 0.81 -14.05
N PRO A 9 -13.89 0.12 -14.65
CA PRO A 9 -14.12 -0.64 -15.88
C PRO A 9 -15.19 -1.72 -15.67
N SER A 10 -15.82 -2.19 -16.75
CA SER A 10 -16.71 -3.35 -16.65
C SER A 10 -15.94 -4.58 -16.14
N PRO A 11 -16.61 -5.57 -15.51
CA PRO A 11 -15.96 -6.80 -15.06
C PRO A 11 -15.13 -7.50 -16.14
N GLU A 12 -15.64 -7.53 -17.38
CA GLU A 12 -14.98 -8.16 -18.52
C GLU A 12 -13.72 -7.39 -18.92
N GLN A 13 -13.80 -6.06 -18.94
CA GLN A 13 -12.64 -5.23 -19.23
C GLN A 13 -11.59 -5.35 -18.14
N LEU A 14 -12.00 -5.35 -16.87
CA LEU A 14 -11.09 -5.54 -15.75
C LEU A 14 -10.40 -6.91 -15.81
N LEU A 15 -11.12 -7.98 -16.13
CA LEU A 15 -10.55 -9.31 -16.30
C LEU A 15 -9.53 -9.36 -17.45
N SER A 16 -9.86 -8.75 -18.59
CA SER A 16 -8.97 -8.66 -19.74
C SER A 16 -7.69 -7.89 -19.39
N ASP A 17 -7.83 -6.74 -18.73
CA ASP A 17 -6.70 -5.90 -18.32
C ASP A 17 -5.82 -6.61 -17.28
N GLN A 18 -6.42 -7.28 -16.30
CA GLN A 18 -5.67 -8.07 -15.33
C GLN A 18 -4.96 -9.26 -15.98
N LYS A 19 -5.62 -9.97 -16.90
CA LYS A 19 -4.97 -11.07 -17.64
C LYS A 19 -3.73 -10.57 -18.37
N SER A 20 -3.86 -9.50 -19.15
CA SER A 20 -2.74 -8.90 -19.90
C SER A 20 -1.60 -8.45 -18.98
N ALA A 21 -1.93 -7.80 -17.86
CA ALA A 21 -0.94 -7.34 -16.89
C ALA A 21 -0.18 -8.50 -16.23
N LEU A 22 -0.88 -9.57 -15.86
CA LEU A 22 -0.29 -10.76 -15.25
C LEU A 22 0.58 -11.53 -16.25
N GLU A 23 0.13 -11.70 -17.49
CA GLU A 23 0.90 -12.35 -18.55
C GLU A 23 2.18 -11.58 -18.87
N THR A 24 2.09 -10.24 -18.94
CA THR A 24 3.26 -9.37 -19.11
C THR A 24 4.22 -9.48 -17.92
N PHE A 25 3.69 -9.55 -16.70
CA PHE A 25 4.52 -9.63 -15.50
C PHE A 25 5.23 -10.99 -15.38
N PHE A 26 4.46 -12.09 -15.41
CA PHE A 26 4.96 -13.44 -15.13
C PHE A 26 5.53 -14.14 -16.37
N GLY A 27 5.22 -13.69 -17.58
CA GLY A 27 5.68 -14.30 -18.84
C GLY A 27 4.99 -15.62 -19.19
N GLN A 28 3.82 -15.89 -18.59
CA GLN A 28 3.04 -17.10 -18.79
C GLN A 28 1.55 -16.77 -18.79
N GLU A 29 0.73 -17.64 -19.37
CA GLU A 29 -0.73 -17.47 -19.40
C GLU A 29 -1.32 -17.26 -18.00
N ALA A 30 -2.24 -16.30 -17.89
CA ALA A 30 -2.93 -15.98 -16.64
C ALA A 30 -4.45 -16.15 -16.79
N LEU A 31 -5.05 -16.70 -15.74
CA LEU A 31 -6.50 -16.87 -15.63
C LEU A 31 -6.96 -16.31 -14.28
N PRO A 32 -7.03 -14.98 -14.11
CA PRO A 32 -7.58 -14.40 -12.89
C PRO A 32 -9.05 -14.83 -12.73
N PRO A 33 -9.51 -15.15 -11.51
CA PRO A 33 -10.92 -15.42 -11.26
C PRO A 33 -11.75 -14.15 -11.42
N GLU A 34 -13.07 -14.27 -11.55
CA GLU A 34 -13.96 -13.10 -11.59
C GLU A 34 -13.79 -12.19 -10.37
N PRO A 35 -13.82 -10.85 -10.56
CA PRO A 35 -13.72 -9.90 -9.46
C PRO A 35 -14.94 -10.03 -8.52
N PRO A 36 -14.74 -10.08 -7.19
CA PRO A 36 -15.84 -10.10 -6.25
C PRO A 36 -16.69 -8.84 -6.35
N LYS A 37 -18.00 -9.00 -6.56
CA LYS A 37 -18.96 -7.88 -6.66
C LYS A 37 -18.84 -6.90 -5.50
N ALA A 38 -18.74 -7.41 -4.27
CA ALA A 38 -18.62 -6.58 -3.07
C ALA A 38 -17.37 -5.68 -3.08
N LEU A 39 -16.25 -6.18 -3.63
CA LEU A 39 -15.01 -5.39 -3.72
C LEU A 39 -15.09 -4.36 -4.85
N MET A 40 -15.76 -4.67 -5.97
CA MET A 40 -16.05 -3.68 -7.01
C MET A 40 -16.94 -2.55 -6.47
N GLU A 41 -18.05 -2.90 -5.81
CA GLU A 41 -18.96 -1.93 -5.19
C GLU A 41 -18.23 -1.06 -4.15
N PHE A 42 -17.28 -1.63 -3.41
CA PHE A 42 -16.40 -0.85 -2.53
C PHE A 42 -15.58 0.18 -3.31
N VAL A 43 -14.91 -0.23 -4.40
CA VAL A 43 -14.08 0.70 -5.19
C VAL A 43 -14.92 1.81 -5.80
N GLU A 44 -16.11 1.51 -6.31
CA GLU A 44 -17.06 2.51 -6.81
C GLU A 44 -17.43 3.53 -5.72
N ARG A 45 -17.91 3.04 -4.57
CA ARG A 45 -18.28 3.92 -3.44
C ARG A 45 -17.09 4.75 -2.93
N ALA A 46 -15.92 4.13 -2.78
CA ALA A 46 -14.73 4.81 -2.30
C ALA A 46 -14.29 5.92 -3.28
N ASN A 47 -14.37 5.64 -4.59
CA ASN A 47 -14.03 6.61 -5.62
C ASN A 47 -15.05 7.77 -5.71
N GLU A 48 -16.34 7.51 -5.47
CA GLU A 48 -17.37 8.55 -5.31
C GLU A 48 -17.10 9.46 -4.10
N GLN A 49 -16.53 8.91 -3.03
CA GLN A 49 -16.04 9.65 -1.86
C GLN A 49 -14.68 10.33 -2.08
N GLY A 50 -14.13 10.25 -3.29
CA GLY A 50 -12.88 10.91 -3.70
C GLY A 50 -11.61 10.12 -3.44
N PHE A 51 -11.68 8.93 -2.83
CA PHE A 51 -10.52 8.04 -2.76
C PHE A 51 -10.11 7.60 -4.17
N THR A 52 -8.88 7.13 -4.31
CA THR A 52 -8.33 6.67 -5.59
C THR A 52 -7.91 5.21 -5.49
N PHE A 53 -8.88 4.31 -5.34
CA PHE A 53 -8.60 2.88 -5.28
C PHE A 53 -8.57 2.27 -6.68
N GLU A 54 -7.56 1.44 -6.93
CA GLU A 54 -7.48 0.58 -8.11
C GLU A 54 -7.65 -0.87 -7.72
N LEU A 55 -8.55 -1.57 -8.43
CA LEU A 55 -8.82 -2.99 -8.26
C LEU A 55 -7.82 -3.83 -9.08
N TYR A 56 -7.24 -4.85 -8.46
CA TYR A 56 -6.29 -5.75 -9.11
C TYR A 56 -6.32 -7.15 -8.49
N PHE A 57 -5.84 -8.14 -9.25
CA PHE A 57 -5.70 -9.51 -8.76
C PHE A 57 -4.26 -9.78 -8.33
N GLU A 58 -4.12 -10.37 -7.14
CA GLU A 58 -2.86 -10.89 -6.64
C GLU A 58 -2.83 -12.41 -6.83
N PRO A 59 -2.05 -12.96 -7.78
CA PRO A 59 -1.95 -14.40 -7.93
C PRO A 59 -1.25 -15.01 -6.71
N ASN A 60 -1.63 -16.23 -6.33
CA ASN A 60 -1.02 -16.92 -5.19
C ASN A 60 0.37 -17.42 -5.57
N VAL A 61 1.36 -16.53 -5.50
CA VAL A 61 2.74 -16.78 -5.92
C VAL A 61 3.67 -16.48 -4.75
N VAL A 62 4.57 -17.43 -4.49
CA VAL A 62 5.71 -17.24 -3.60
C VAL A 62 6.86 -16.66 -4.41
N PHE A 63 7.22 -15.41 -4.14
CA PHE A 63 8.38 -14.80 -4.77
C PHE A 63 9.66 -15.33 -4.12
N THR A 64 10.69 -15.49 -4.93
CA THR A 64 12.03 -15.89 -4.47
C THR A 64 13.07 -14.93 -5.02
N LYS A 65 14.23 -14.88 -4.36
CA LYS A 65 15.37 -14.06 -4.80
C LYS A 65 15.77 -14.32 -6.26
N ASP A 66 15.70 -15.57 -6.68
CA ASP A 66 16.19 -16.02 -7.99
C ASP A 66 15.09 -16.05 -9.08
N ALA A 67 13.83 -15.75 -8.72
CA ALA A 67 12.74 -15.72 -9.68
C ALA A 67 12.96 -14.63 -10.75
N ASN A 68 12.76 -14.98 -12.02
CA ASN A 68 13.05 -14.12 -13.17
C ASN A 68 11.79 -13.87 -14.01
N TYR A 69 10.81 -13.20 -13.40
CA TYR A 69 9.60 -12.77 -14.09
C TYR A 69 9.90 -11.56 -15.00
N PRO A 70 9.50 -11.56 -16.29
CA PRO A 70 9.83 -10.50 -17.24
C PRO A 70 9.44 -9.08 -16.80
N GLY A 71 8.28 -8.93 -16.15
CA GLY A 71 7.83 -7.64 -15.65
C GLY A 71 8.37 -7.23 -14.28
N TRP A 72 9.13 -8.10 -13.59
CA TRP A 72 9.68 -7.79 -12.27
C TRP A 72 11.02 -7.05 -12.36
N ARG A 73 10.95 -5.84 -12.90
CA ARG A 73 12.10 -4.99 -13.25
C ARG A 73 12.90 -4.54 -12.02
N VAL A 74 12.22 -4.25 -10.92
CA VAL A 74 12.80 -3.79 -9.66
C VAL A 74 12.43 -4.77 -8.54
N LYS A 75 13.35 -5.70 -8.27
CA LYS A 75 13.19 -6.74 -7.24
C LYS A 75 13.59 -6.22 -5.85
N PRO A 76 13.04 -6.78 -4.76
CA PRO A 76 13.54 -6.56 -3.41
C PRO A 76 15.04 -6.82 -3.28
N ASP A 77 15.71 -5.95 -2.51
CA ASP A 77 17.12 -6.07 -2.20
C ASP A 77 17.45 -7.40 -1.50
N THR A 78 18.72 -7.84 -1.61
CA THR A 78 19.20 -9.08 -0.98
C THR A 78 18.90 -9.14 0.52
N TRP A 79 18.94 -8.00 1.20
CA TRP A 79 18.61 -7.89 2.62
C TRP A 79 17.24 -8.47 2.97
N PHE A 80 16.20 -8.21 2.16
CA PHE A 80 14.84 -8.72 2.41
C PHE A 80 14.83 -10.26 2.51
N TRP A 81 15.49 -10.92 1.56
CA TRP A 81 15.57 -12.38 1.49
C TRP A 81 16.41 -12.97 2.63
N GLU A 82 17.49 -12.29 3.01
CA GLU A 82 18.34 -12.70 4.14
C GLU A 82 17.56 -12.64 5.46
N GLN A 83 16.76 -11.60 5.66
CA GLN A 83 15.94 -11.45 6.86
C GLN A 83 14.77 -12.44 6.93
N ILE A 84 14.22 -12.86 5.79
CA ILE A 84 13.28 -14.00 5.75
C ILE A 84 13.99 -15.29 6.18
N ARG A 85 15.17 -15.57 5.62
CA ARG A 85 15.96 -16.76 5.95
C ARG A 85 16.36 -16.80 7.43
N GLU A 86 16.64 -15.65 8.02
CA GLU A 86 17.00 -15.50 9.44
C GLU A 86 15.77 -15.53 10.37
N GLY A 87 14.55 -15.56 9.84
CA GLY A 87 13.31 -15.56 10.62
C GLY A 87 12.95 -14.21 11.25
N ASN A 88 13.64 -13.14 10.87
CA ASN A 88 13.32 -11.78 11.31
C ASN A 88 12.11 -11.22 10.55
N ILE A 89 11.89 -11.68 9.32
CA ILE A 89 10.69 -11.44 8.52
C ILE A 89 10.01 -12.81 8.29
N LEU A 90 8.69 -12.86 8.39
CA LEU A 90 7.95 -14.09 8.12
C LEU A 90 8.00 -14.44 6.61
N ALA A 91 8.04 -15.73 6.29
CA ALA A 91 8.13 -16.18 4.90
C ALA A 91 6.91 -15.79 4.04
N ASP A 92 5.75 -15.58 4.66
CA ASP A 92 4.53 -15.10 4.00
C ASP A 92 4.64 -13.66 3.50
N ALA A 93 5.60 -12.87 3.99
CA ALA A 93 5.91 -11.53 3.47
C ALA A 93 6.37 -11.55 2.00
N ALA A 94 6.80 -12.70 1.49
CA ALA A 94 7.16 -12.91 0.08
C ALA A 94 6.03 -13.55 -0.75
N VAL A 95 4.80 -13.63 -0.21
CA VAL A 95 3.66 -14.31 -0.85
C VAL A 95 2.57 -13.31 -1.17
N LEU A 96 2.09 -13.34 -2.41
CA LEU A 96 0.89 -12.61 -2.82
C LEU A 96 -0.37 -13.39 -2.41
N SER A 97 -1.44 -12.66 -2.06
CA SER A 97 -2.55 -13.24 -1.30
C SER A 97 -3.44 -14.26 -2.03
N GLY A 98 -3.31 -14.40 -3.36
CA GLY A 98 -4.20 -15.24 -4.15
C GLY A 98 -5.61 -14.67 -4.33
N ARG A 99 -5.80 -13.38 -4.07
CA ARG A 99 -7.11 -12.73 -3.96
C ARG A 99 -7.17 -11.44 -4.76
N TRP A 100 -8.38 -11.01 -5.03
CA TRP A 100 -8.61 -9.64 -5.47
C TRP A 100 -8.38 -8.66 -4.32
N ALA A 101 -7.73 -7.54 -4.65
CA ALA A 101 -7.44 -6.47 -3.73
C ALA A 101 -7.64 -5.11 -4.42
N ALA A 102 -7.94 -4.10 -3.62
CA ALA A 102 -7.95 -2.71 -4.04
C ALA A 102 -6.87 -1.96 -3.25
N MET A 103 -5.99 -1.21 -3.91
CA MET A 103 -4.95 -0.40 -3.26
C MET A 103 -5.10 1.05 -3.68
N GLU A 104 -4.84 1.97 -2.75
CA GLU A 104 -4.78 3.39 -3.09
C GLU A 104 -3.65 3.65 -4.11
N ALA A 105 -4.02 4.30 -5.20
CA ALA A 105 -3.14 4.77 -6.27
C ALA A 105 -2.65 6.20 -6.05
N ILE A 106 -2.86 6.75 -4.85
CA ILE A 106 -2.42 8.11 -4.51
C ILE A 106 -0.90 8.25 -4.68
N GLN A 107 -0.49 9.33 -5.33
CA GLN A 107 0.92 9.59 -5.58
C GLN A 107 1.60 10.03 -4.29
N LYS A 108 2.76 9.42 -3.98
CA LYS A 108 3.57 9.84 -2.85
C LYS A 108 4.09 11.26 -3.08
N PRO A 109 4.11 12.14 -2.08
CA PRO A 109 4.75 13.43 -2.21
C PRO A 109 6.27 13.33 -2.01
N GLU A 110 6.98 14.36 -2.46
CA GLU A 110 8.35 14.62 -2.03
C GLU A 110 8.37 15.12 -0.59
N TYR A 111 9.45 14.81 0.11
CA TYR A 111 9.72 15.25 1.47
C TYR A 111 9.98 16.76 1.48
N ASP A 112 9.26 17.45 2.36
CA ASP A 112 9.33 18.90 2.52
C ASP A 112 9.49 19.27 4.00
N GLY A 113 10.51 18.72 4.65
CA GLY A 113 10.81 19.03 6.06
C GLY A 113 9.65 18.73 7.02
N GLY A 114 8.85 17.70 6.72
CA GLY A 114 7.65 17.33 7.48
C GLY A 114 6.37 18.00 7.01
N LYS A 115 6.41 18.95 6.06
CA LYS A 115 5.23 19.68 5.58
C LYS A 115 4.52 19.02 4.40
N GLN A 116 5.07 17.93 3.88
CA GLN A 116 4.54 17.27 2.70
C GLN A 116 3.12 16.71 2.89
N LEU A 117 2.34 16.82 1.82
CA LEU A 117 0.93 16.42 1.74
C LEU A 117 0.71 15.64 0.45
N HIS A 118 -0.16 14.64 0.52
CA HIS A 118 -0.66 14.02 -0.71
C HIS A 118 -1.68 14.97 -1.36
N GLU A 119 -1.66 15.04 -2.68
CA GLU A 119 -2.63 15.84 -3.42
C GLU A 119 -4.02 15.17 -3.40
N ASN A 120 -5.07 15.96 -3.14
CA ASN A 120 -6.46 15.49 -3.12
C ASN A 120 -6.71 14.28 -2.18
N ASP A 121 -6.09 14.28 -1.01
CA ASP A 121 -6.17 13.17 -0.05
C ASP A 121 -7.52 13.08 0.67
N SER A 122 -8.39 12.15 0.28
CA SER A 122 -9.67 11.91 0.96
C SER A 122 -9.55 11.44 2.41
N LEU A 123 -8.36 10.98 2.85
CA LEU A 123 -8.11 10.62 4.24
C LEU A 123 -7.82 11.85 5.12
N ALA A 124 -7.46 12.99 4.52
CA ALA A 124 -7.04 14.21 5.25
C ALA A 124 -8.03 14.68 6.33
N PRO A 125 -9.36 14.76 6.09
CA PRO A 125 -10.31 15.17 7.12
C PRO A 125 -10.39 14.19 8.30
N ILE A 126 -10.24 12.89 8.03
CA ILE A 126 -10.22 11.84 9.06
C ILE A 126 -8.98 12.02 9.94
N LEU A 127 -7.82 12.24 9.34
CA LEU A 127 -6.56 12.44 10.06
C LEU A 127 -6.59 13.71 10.93
N GLU A 128 -7.15 14.80 10.39
CA GLU A 128 -7.28 16.05 11.14
C GLU A 128 -8.16 15.86 12.37
N ARG A 129 -9.32 15.22 12.21
CA ARG A 129 -10.23 14.92 13.32
C ARG A 129 -9.56 14.03 14.37
N LEU A 130 -8.90 12.95 13.96
CA LEU A 130 -8.20 12.03 14.87
C LEU A 130 -7.10 12.72 15.69
N ARG A 131 -6.40 13.70 15.09
CA ARG A 131 -5.44 14.54 15.81
C ARG A 131 -6.11 15.51 16.77
N LYS A 132 -7.20 16.17 16.37
CA LYS A 132 -8.01 17.05 17.24
C LYS A 132 -8.56 16.30 18.46
N GLU A 133 -8.91 15.03 18.29
CA GLU A 133 -9.37 14.14 19.36
C GLU A 133 -8.24 13.58 20.25
N GLY A 134 -6.96 13.86 19.92
CA GLY A 134 -5.80 13.35 20.66
C GLY A 134 -5.51 11.86 20.44
N LYS A 135 -6.22 11.19 19.50
CA LYS A 135 -5.97 9.78 19.15
C LYS A 135 -4.67 9.61 18.37
N ILE A 136 -4.30 10.61 17.57
CA ILE A 136 -3.01 10.68 16.88
C ILE A 136 -2.22 11.85 17.46
N THR A 137 -1.04 11.57 18.01
CA THR A 137 -0.18 12.60 18.61
C THR A 137 0.86 13.07 17.60
N ILE A 138 1.05 14.38 17.46
CA ILE A 138 2.22 14.94 16.77
C ILE A 138 3.25 15.31 17.85
N PRO A 139 4.44 14.68 17.86
CA PRO A 139 5.50 15.06 18.79
C PRO A 139 6.03 16.47 18.51
N ASP A 140 6.52 17.15 19.54
CA ASP A 140 7.05 18.53 19.41
C ASP A 140 8.17 18.66 18.36
N TRP A 141 9.03 17.65 18.26
CA TRP A 141 10.11 17.59 17.27
C TRP A 141 9.62 17.45 15.82
N CYS A 142 8.33 17.17 15.63
CA CYS A 142 7.60 17.05 14.36
C CYS A 142 6.48 18.10 14.24
N SER A 143 6.56 19.23 14.95
CA SER A 143 5.51 20.26 15.01
C SER A 143 5.13 20.90 13.67
N LEU A 144 5.95 20.73 12.63
CA LEU A 144 5.67 21.23 11.28
C LEU A 144 4.72 20.34 10.47
N ILE A 145 4.37 19.15 10.97
CA ILE A 145 3.48 18.21 10.28
C ILE A 145 2.06 18.78 10.25
N PRO A 146 1.47 19.04 9.06
CA PRO A 146 0.10 19.49 8.96
C PRO A 146 -0.87 18.48 9.55
N SER A 147 -1.95 18.96 10.17
CA SER A 147 -2.99 18.12 10.79
C SER A 147 -3.67 17.15 9.81
N THR A 148 -3.58 17.40 8.50
CA THR A 148 -4.12 16.56 7.43
C THR A 148 -3.13 15.56 6.85
N SER A 149 -1.85 15.62 7.24
CA SER A 149 -0.78 14.82 6.62
C SER A 149 -0.79 13.36 7.07
N ARG A 150 -0.53 12.43 6.14
CA ARG A 150 -0.32 10.99 6.43
C ARG A 150 1.01 10.68 7.13
N PHE A 151 1.89 11.67 7.26
CA PHE A 151 3.20 11.54 7.90
C PHE A 151 3.13 11.81 9.40
N GLY A 152 4.14 11.37 10.15
CA GLY A 152 4.18 11.55 11.60
C GLY A 152 3.22 10.66 12.38
N ILE A 153 2.73 9.58 11.75
CA ILE A 153 1.80 8.63 12.37
C ILE A 153 2.55 7.32 12.61
N SER A 154 2.41 6.77 13.81
CA SER A 154 2.96 5.46 14.17
C SER A 154 2.12 4.34 13.55
N PHE A 155 2.71 3.17 13.37
CA PHE A 155 1.95 2.02 12.87
C PHE A 155 0.81 1.64 13.83
N ASP A 156 1.06 1.71 15.14
CA ASP A 156 0.05 1.42 16.16
C ASP A 156 -1.17 2.35 16.02
N GLU A 157 -0.96 3.66 15.79
CA GLU A 157 -2.02 4.62 15.54
C GLU A 157 -2.77 4.36 14.22
N ILE A 158 -2.05 3.97 13.15
CA ILE A 158 -2.68 3.62 11.87
C ILE A 158 -3.65 2.46 12.08
N THR A 159 -3.20 1.38 12.71
CA THR A 159 -4.05 0.18 12.89
C THR A 159 -5.15 0.39 13.93
N LYS A 160 -4.90 1.17 14.98
CA LYS A 160 -5.85 1.34 16.08
C LYS A 160 -6.94 2.37 15.79
N TYR A 161 -6.63 3.40 15.00
CA TYR A 161 -7.52 4.54 14.80
C TYR A 161 -7.80 4.84 13.33
N VAL A 162 -6.79 4.86 12.46
CA VAL A 162 -7.00 5.26 11.05
C VAL A 162 -7.77 4.20 10.28
N VAL A 163 -7.33 2.93 10.34
CA VAL A 163 -7.96 1.82 9.62
C VAL A 163 -9.43 1.64 10.00
N PRO A 164 -9.82 1.64 11.30
CA PRO A 164 -11.23 1.54 11.68
C PRO A 164 -12.09 2.70 11.19
N GLU A 165 -11.60 3.94 11.24
CA GLU A 165 -12.35 5.10 10.75
C GLU A 165 -12.51 5.08 9.22
N PHE A 166 -11.46 4.66 8.51
CA PHE A 166 -11.53 4.43 7.06
C PHE A 166 -12.57 3.35 6.72
N ALA A 167 -12.53 2.22 7.43
CA ALA A 167 -13.47 1.11 7.22
C ALA A 167 -14.91 1.55 7.48
N GLN A 168 -15.15 2.33 8.54
CA GLN A 168 -16.47 2.90 8.84
C GLN A 168 -16.98 3.83 7.74
N VAL A 169 -16.14 4.76 7.24
CA VAL A 169 -16.52 5.74 6.21
C VAL A 169 -16.79 5.06 4.86
N THR A 170 -16.01 4.03 4.53
CA THR A 170 -16.14 3.29 3.27
C THR A 170 -17.09 2.08 3.35
N GLN A 171 -17.67 1.83 4.53
CA GLN A 171 -18.63 0.75 4.78
C GLN A 171 -18.08 -0.63 4.39
N ILE A 172 -16.88 -0.94 4.90
CA ILE A 172 -16.26 -2.26 4.81
C ILE A 172 -15.95 -2.79 6.21
N GLU A 173 -15.73 -4.08 6.31
CA GLU A 173 -15.26 -4.67 7.56
C GLU A 173 -13.81 -4.26 7.81
N ALA A 174 -13.48 -3.92 9.07
CA ALA A 174 -12.16 -3.41 9.42
C ALA A 174 -11.05 -4.42 9.11
N GLU A 175 -11.35 -5.72 9.19
CA GLU A 175 -10.44 -6.82 8.90
C GLU A 175 -10.06 -6.92 7.41
N GLN A 176 -10.85 -6.30 6.53
CA GLN A 176 -10.54 -6.23 5.10
C GLN A 176 -9.52 -5.13 4.79
N ALA A 177 -9.42 -4.10 5.64
CA ALA A 177 -8.59 -2.92 5.43
C ALA A 177 -7.26 -3.01 6.18
N GLN A 178 -6.17 -2.65 5.51
CA GLN A 178 -4.83 -2.66 6.07
C GLN A 178 -3.89 -1.74 5.29
N VAL A 179 -2.71 -1.48 5.83
CA VAL A 179 -1.59 -1.06 4.98
C VAL A 179 -1.10 -2.25 4.15
N PRO A 180 -0.57 -2.07 2.94
CA PRO A 180 -0.18 -3.20 2.10
C PRO A 180 1.02 -3.95 2.67
N PRO A 181 1.12 -5.28 2.45
CA PRO A 181 2.38 -6.00 2.52
C PRO A 181 3.39 -5.43 1.51
N TYR A 182 4.68 -5.48 1.84
CA TYR A 182 5.75 -4.96 1.02
C TYR A 182 5.79 -5.65 -0.36
N ILE A 183 5.59 -6.97 -0.43
CA ILE A 183 5.59 -7.67 -1.72
C ILE A 183 4.42 -7.24 -2.62
N ALA A 184 3.25 -6.93 -2.05
CA ALA A 184 2.11 -6.40 -2.80
C ALA A 184 2.40 -4.98 -3.33
N PHE A 185 3.03 -4.14 -2.52
CA PHE A 185 3.50 -2.82 -2.93
C PHE A 185 4.54 -2.91 -4.06
N ASN A 186 5.55 -3.78 -3.93
CA ASN A 186 6.59 -3.96 -4.93
C ASN A 186 6.02 -4.54 -6.23
N PHE A 187 5.12 -5.52 -6.15
CA PHE A 187 4.40 -6.07 -7.31
C PHE A 187 3.63 -4.97 -8.05
N ARG A 188 2.79 -4.19 -7.36
CA ARG A 188 2.05 -3.09 -8.00
C ARG A 188 2.94 -1.99 -8.54
N GLY A 189 4.04 -1.68 -7.85
CA GLY A 189 5.03 -0.74 -8.35
C GLY A 189 5.65 -1.16 -9.68
N ASN A 190 5.87 -2.46 -9.89
CA ASN A 190 6.38 -2.96 -11.17
C ASN A 190 5.30 -3.06 -12.26
N VAL A 191 4.05 -3.36 -11.89
CA VAL A 191 2.94 -3.58 -12.84
C VAL A 191 2.33 -2.27 -13.33
N ALA A 192 2.06 -1.33 -12.42
CA ALA A 192 1.22 -0.16 -12.72
C ALA A 192 1.79 1.16 -12.19
N HIS A 193 2.61 1.12 -11.13
CA HIS A 193 3.01 2.33 -10.39
C HIS A 193 4.52 2.46 -10.15
N PRO A 194 5.36 2.50 -11.21
CA PRO A 194 6.80 2.65 -11.05
C PRO A 194 7.18 3.92 -10.28
N GLU A 195 6.34 4.97 -10.37
CA GLU A 195 6.53 6.26 -9.69
C GLU A 195 6.54 6.16 -8.15
N TRP A 196 5.99 5.08 -7.56
CA TRP A 196 6.03 4.90 -6.11
C TRP A 196 7.46 4.74 -5.55
N GLY A 197 8.42 4.35 -6.40
CA GLY A 197 9.84 4.30 -6.07
C GLY A 197 10.62 5.59 -6.36
N GLU A 198 9.99 6.61 -6.93
CA GLU A 198 10.70 7.78 -7.51
C GLU A 198 10.74 9.00 -6.59
N THR A 199 10.08 8.95 -5.43
CA THR A 199 10.06 10.03 -4.44
C THR A 199 11.03 9.78 -3.30
N ASN A 200 11.39 10.83 -2.56
CA ASN A 200 12.33 10.73 -1.43
C ASN A 200 11.65 10.45 -0.06
N THR A 201 10.36 10.09 -0.04
CA THR A 201 9.59 9.65 1.14
C THR A 201 9.49 8.13 1.23
N TRP A 202 9.23 7.63 2.44
CA TRP A 202 9.03 6.22 2.77
C TRP A 202 7.56 5.88 2.97
N GLU A 203 7.22 4.60 2.88
CA GLU A 203 5.92 4.06 3.32
C GLU A 203 6.09 2.92 4.32
N ARG A 204 5.11 2.77 5.21
CA ARG A 204 4.98 1.62 6.12
C ARG A 204 4.24 0.46 5.45
N PHE A 205 4.66 -0.75 5.77
CA PHE A 205 4.03 -1.99 5.33
C PHE A 205 3.51 -2.81 6.51
N ALA A 206 2.60 -3.74 6.22
CA ALA A 206 1.99 -4.61 7.23
C ALA A 206 2.98 -5.61 7.86
N ASP A 207 4.04 -5.95 7.12
CA ASP A 207 4.98 -7.01 7.48
C ASP A 207 5.72 -6.69 8.78
N SER A 208 5.76 -7.69 9.66
CA SER A 208 6.50 -7.60 10.91
C SER A 208 8.00 -7.78 10.69
N PHE A 209 8.79 -7.07 11.48
CA PHE A 209 10.23 -7.32 11.63
C PHE A 209 10.55 -7.56 13.10
N GLY A 210 10.99 -8.78 13.43
CA GLY A 210 11.18 -9.23 14.80
C GLY A 210 9.92 -9.03 15.67
N GLY A 211 10.10 -8.65 16.94
CA GLY A 211 9.01 -8.56 17.90
C GLY A 211 8.24 -7.23 17.96
N GLY A 212 8.68 -6.17 17.27
CA GLY A 212 8.08 -4.84 17.46
C GLY A 212 8.29 -3.80 16.36
N SER A 213 8.93 -4.18 15.26
CA SER A 213 9.10 -3.30 14.11
C SER A 213 8.19 -3.70 12.95
N ARG A 214 8.08 -2.79 11.99
CA ARG A 214 7.37 -2.97 10.72
C ARG A 214 8.27 -2.62 9.57
N LEU A 215 8.07 -3.26 8.43
CA LEU A 215 8.84 -2.93 7.24
C LEU A 215 8.51 -1.52 6.75
N VAL A 216 9.53 -0.84 6.23
CA VAL A 216 9.42 0.49 5.62
C VAL A 216 10.25 0.55 4.34
N GLY A 217 9.75 1.19 3.29
CA GLY A 217 10.42 1.17 1.98
C GLY A 217 9.92 2.23 0.98
N GLY A 218 10.37 2.15 -0.27
CA GLY A 218 9.87 3.01 -1.35
C GLY A 218 10.62 4.32 -1.58
N ARG A 219 11.73 4.60 -0.87
CA ARG A 219 12.47 5.87 -1.02
C ARG A 219 13.52 5.80 -2.14
N ARG A 220 13.44 6.68 -3.14
CA ARG A 220 14.32 6.70 -4.32
C ARG A 220 15.81 6.67 -3.99
N VAL A 221 16.24 7.51 -3.04
CA VAL A 221 17.67 7.68 -2.70
C VAL A 221 18.26 6.48 -1.94
N ARG A 222 17.44 5.46 -1.67
CA ARG A 222 17.83 4.23 -1.00
C ARG A 222 17.57 2.98 -1.83
N GLY A 223 17.02 3.09 -3.04
CA GLY A 223 16.71 1.94 -3.90
C GLY A 223 15.25 1.91 -4.40
N GLY A 224 14.43 2.90 -4.05
CA GLY A 224 13.06 3.02 -4.55
C GLY A 224 12.20 1.81 -4.18
N LEU A 225 11.64 1.12 -5.17
CA LEU A 225 10.83 -0.09 -4.96
C LEU A 225 11.64 -1.28 -4.41
N ALA A 226 12.96 -1.33 -4.63
CA ALA A 226 13.82 -2.46 -4.23
C ALA A 226 14.16 -2.45 -2.74
N TYR A 227 14.33 -1.25 -2.17
CA TYR A 227 14.79 -1.14 -0.80
C TYR A 227 13.66 -1.27 0.19
N VAL A 228 13.90 -2.09 1.19
CA VAL A 228 13.10 -2.21 2.40
C VAL A 228 14.02 -2.27 3.62
N GLY A 229 13.60 -1.64 4.70
CA GLY A 229 14.21 -1.72 6.01
C GLY A 229 13.12 -1.88 7.07
N TYR A 230 13.38 -1.44 8.29
CA TYR A 230 12.40 -1.52 9.37
C TYR A 230 12.37 -0.24 10.20
N GLY A 231 11.22 0.00 10.84
CA GLY A 231 11.04 1.04 11.84
C GLY A 231 10.19 0.52 12.99
N TRP A 232 10.47 0.99 14.21
CA TRP A 232 9.68 0.60 15.38
C TRP A 232 8.21 1.00 15.21
N ARG A 233 7.28 0.10 15.56
CA ARG A 233 5.84 0.30 15.29
C ARG A 233 5.25 1.53 15.99
N GLY A 234 5.77 1.88 17.17
CA GLY A 234 5.34 3.04 17.96
C GLY A 234 6.07 4.34 17.64
N VAL A 235 7.11 4.31 16.81
CA VAL A 235 7.87 5.52 16.44
C VAL A 235 7.14 6.24 15.32
N ARG A 236 7.05 7.57 15.44
CA ARG A 236 6.54 8.48 14.41
C ARG A 236 7.70 8.99 13.57
N SER A 237 7.46 9.30 12.30
CA SER A 237 8.46 9.90 11.42
C SER A 237 7.81 10.84 10.42
N ASP A 238 8.39 12.02 10.28
CA ASP A 238 8.01 13.05 9.31
C ASP A 238 8.27 12.66 7.85
N CYS A 239 9.03 11.60 7.57
CA CYS A 239 9.33 11.15 6.21
C CYS A 239 8.76 9.77 5.86
N VAL A 240 8.00 9.15 6.78
CA VAL A 240 7.33 7.87 6.56
C VAL A 240 5.80 8.05 6.58
N GLY A 241 5.17 7.84 5.42
CA GLY A 241 3.73 7.84 5.24
C GLY A 241 3.17 6.42 5.13
N PHE A 242 1.95 6.30 4.60
CA PHE A 242 1.29 5.03 4.33
C PHE A 242 0.18 5.19 3.30
N ARG A 243 -0.22 4.05 2.73
CA ARG A 243 -1.40 3.87 1.90
C ARG A 243 -2.24 2.72 2.42
N LEU A 244 -3.49 2.68 2.02
CA LEU A 244 -4.47 1.67 2.39
C LEU A 244 -4.67 0.67 1.25
N ARG A 245 -5.00 -0.55 1.67
CA ARG A 245 -5.30 -1.68 0.82
C ARG A 245 -6.48 -2.42 1.44
N VAL A 246 -7.43 -2.82 0.58
CA VAL A 246 -8.59 -3.63 0.94
C VAL A 246 -8.51 -4.96 0.20
N VAL A 247 -8.71 -6.08 0.89
CA VAL A 247 -8.66 -7.42 0.30
C VAL A 247 -10.04 -8.04 0.35
N SER A 248 -10.39 -8.76 -0.72
CA SER A 248 -11.59 -9.60 -0.69
C SER A 248 -11.51 -10.66 0.42
N SER A 249 -12.64 -10.90 1.08
CA SER A 249 -12.75 -11.93 2.11
C SER A 249 -12.45 -13.32 1.53
N SER A 250 -11.86 -14.19 2.35
CA SER A 250 -11.84 -15.63 2.04
C SER A 250 -13.29 -16.11 1.97
N LYS A 251 -13.69 -16.72 0.86
CA LYS A 251 -14.90 -17.55 0.83
C LYS A 251 -14.77 -18.72 1.78
#